data_AF-A0A1G5S6P7-F1
#
_entry.id   AF-A0A1G5S6P7-F1
#
_cell.length_a   1.000
_cell.length_b   1.000
_cell.length_c   1.000
_cell.angle_alpha   90.00
_cell.angle_beta   90.00
_cell.angle_gamma   90.00
#
_symmetry.space_group_name_H-M   'P 1'
#
loop_
_entity.id
_entity.type
_entity.pdbx_description
1 polymer ?
#
loop_
_entity_poly.entity_id
_entity_poly.type
_entity_poly.pdbx_seq_one_letter_code
_entity_poly.pdbx_strand_id
1 'polypeptide(L)'
;MFTDQRLTEAYTGARVELFDGDSRYVFFSDAHRGDNSLSDEFARNQNIFLSALDYYLEEGFVAVETGDGEELWEHSKFKHIRFAHSEVYDALKRFHDDNRLILLYGNHNMYLKDPVYLEKNFYHFYDEYSEEYCELFEGLEAHEALVLRHRETGQEILALHGHQGDFMNDQIWRFSMLALRYFWRFMHMIGFRNPASPAKNVHKMHKIERNYNKWIARHRMMLICGHTHRPKFPKHGELPYFNSGCGVHTKGISCIEIVNNEILLVEWRIRTARDGILRVEREIVRGPQAVEKYDLKKYQFNEVV
;
A
#
# COMPACT_ATOMS: atom_id res chain seq x y z
N MET A 1 23.75 8.23 -0.52
CA MET A 1 22.70 8.78 0.37
C MET A 1 22.06 7.60 1.07
N PHE A 2 21.73 7.69 2.36
CA PHE A 2 21.19 6.55 3.10
C PHE A 2 19.88 5.98 2.50
N THR A 3 18.98 6.86 2.03
CA THR A 3 17.76 6.43 1.31
C THR A 3 18.07 5.64 0.04
N ASP A 4 19.11 6.03 -0.71
CA ASP A 4 19.50 5.32 -1.92
C ASP A 4 20.03 3.91 -1.61
N GLN A 5 20.77 3.75 -0.51
CA GLN A 5 21.19 2.44 -0.02
C GLN A 5 19.99 1.57 0.37
N ARG A 6 19.07 2.08 1.19
CA ARG A 6 17.90 1.30 1.67
C ARG A 6 16.95 0.88 0.55
N LEU A 7 16.69 1.77 -0.42
CA LEU A 7 15.89 1.42 -1.60
C LEU A 7 16.58 0.37 -2.47
N THR A 8 17.91 0.45 -2.60
CA THR A 8 18.69 -0.54 -3.37
C THR A 8 18.72 -1.89 -2.65
N GLU A 9 18.86 -1.92 -1.33
CA GLU A 9 18.77 -3.14 -0.52
C GLU A 9 17.40 -3.81 -0.70
N ALA A 10 16.32 -3.03 -0.57
CA ALA A 10 14.96 -3.51 -0.78
C ALA A 10 14.76 -4.06 -2.21
N TYR A 11 15.28 -3.37 -3.23
CA TYR A 11 15.28 -3.84 -4.61
C TYR A 11 16.01 -5.19 -4.76
N THR A 12 17.20 -5.34 -4.17
CA THR A 12 17.99 -6.58 -4.29
C THR A 12 17.35 -7.78 -3.59
N GLY A 13 16.57 -7.55 -2.54
CA GLY A 13 15.84 -8.58 -1.80
C GLY A 13 14.37 -8.73 -2.20
N ALA A 14 13.92 -8.04 -3.26
CA ALA A 14 12.52 -8.01 -3.65
C ALA A 14 12.05 -9.36 -4.20
N ARG A 15 10.78 -9.67 -3.94
CA ARG A 15 10.06 -10.70 -4.71
C ARG A 15 9.98 -10.24 -6.16
N VAL A 16 10.22 -11.14 -7.11
CA VAL A 16 10.15 -10.81 -8.55
C VAL A 16 8.95 -11.53 -9.15
N GLU A 17 8.06 -10.76 -9.79
CA GLU A 17 6.96 -11.30 -10.57
C GLU A 17 7.08 -10.88 -12.04
N LEU A 18 6.75 -11.79 -12.94
CA LEU A 18 6.72 -11.51 -14.36
C LEU A 18 5.34 -11.00 -14.75
N PHE A 19 5.29 -9.96 -15.57
CA PHE A 19 4.04 -9.43 -16.10
C PHE A 19 4.11 -9.17 -17.60
N ASP A 20 2.94 -9.10 -18.23
CA ASP A 20 2.72 -8.91 -19.66
C ASP A 20 1.33 -8.26 -19.89
N GLY A 21 0.87 -8.24 -21.15
CA GLY A 21 -0.39 -7.62 -21.53
C GLY A 21 -1.64 -8.28 -20.94
N ASP A 22 -1.56 -9.52 -20.49
CA ASP A 22 -2.69 -10.23 -19.87
C ASP A 22 -2.70 -10.11 -18.35
N SER A 23 -1.61 -9.60 -17.78
CA SER A 23 -1.42 -9.45 -16.34
C SER A 23 -2.22 -8.27 -15.77
N ARG A 24 -2.77 -8.45 -14.57
CA ARG A 24 -3.59 -7.46 -13.87
C ARG A 24 -3.14 -7.31 -12.42
N TYR A 25 -2.70 -6.12 -12.04
CA TYR A 25 -2.26 -5.81 -10.68
C TYR A 25 -2.97 -4.57 -10.15
N VAL A 26 -3.35 -4.60 -8.87
CA VAL A 26 -3.82 -3.44 -8.13
C VAL A 26 -2.95 -3.24 -6.90
N PHE A 27 -2.53 -2.00 -6.66
CA PHE A 27 -1.68 -1.61 -5.54
C PHE A 27 -2.46 -0.74 -4.57
N PHE A 28 -2.75 -1.29 -3.39
CA PHE A 28 -3.32 -0.58 -2.25
C PHE A 28 -2.25 -0.28 -1.22
N SER A 29 -2.37 0.84 -0.51
CA SER A 29 -1.44 1.18 0.57
C SER A 29 -2.16 1.90 1.69
N ASP A 30 -1.51 1.94 2.86
CA ASP A 30 -1.90 2.85 3.94
C ASP A 30 -3.40 2.71 4.27
N ALA A 31 -3.86 1.47 4.35
CA ALA A 31 -5.22 1.18 4.78
C ALA A 31 -5.35 1.45 6.27
N HIS A 32 -4.29 1.22 7.05
CA HIS A 32 -4.23 1.47 8.51
C HIS A 32 -5.46 0.93 9.24
N ARG A 33 -5.87 -0.31 8.90
CA ARG A 33 -6.99 -1.01 9.54
C ARG A 33 -6.75 -1.07 11.05
N GLY A 34 -7.66 -0.50 11.83
CA GLY A 34 -7.59 -0.44 13.29
C GLY A 34 -8.60 -1.39 13.93
N ASP A 35 -9.12 -1.02 15.10
CA ASP A 35 -10.10 -1.81 15.86
C ASP A 35 -11.55 -1.33 15.71
N ASN A 36 -11.86 -0.55 14.67
CA ASN A 36 -13.16 0.08 14.42
C ASN A 36 -13.64 1.02 15.56
N SER A 37 -12.71 1.53 16.36
CA SER A 37 -12.97 2.61 17.32
C SER A 37 -13.00 3.98 16.64
N LEU A 38 -13.26 5.05 17.41
CA LEU A 38 -13.28 6.42 16.87
C LEU A 38 -11.93 6.90 16.33
N SER A 39 -10.82 6.32 16.79
CA SER A 39 -9.48 6.62 16.26
C SER A 39 -9.17 5.87 14.97
N ASP A 40 -9.98 4.87 14.61
CA ASP A 40 -9.82 4.12 13.38
C ASP A 40 -10.25 4.96 12.17
N GLU A 41 -9.28 5.54 11.45
CA GLU A 41 -9.55 6.33 10.25
C GLU A 41 -10.07 5.44 9.10
N PHE A 42 -9.71 4.14 9.05
CA PHE A 42 -10.11 3.20 8.00
C PHE A 42 -11.58 2.81 8.07
N ALA A 43 -12.14 2.67 9.28
CA ALA A 43 -13.50 2.23 9.51
C ALA A 43 -14.56 2.91 8.61
N ARG A 44 -14.40 4.22 8.36
CA ARG A 44 -15.32 4.99 7.50
C ARG A 44 -15.29 4.57 6.02
N ASN A 45 -14.19 3.98 5.57
CA ASN A 45 -13.92 3.57 4.20
C ASN A 45 -14.03 2.06 4.01
N GLN A 46 -14.32 1.28 5.05
CA GLN A 46 -14.42 -0.19 4.98
C GLN A 46 -15.29 -0.65 3.80
N ASN A 47 -16.51 -0.11 3.67
CA ASN A 47 -17.44 -0.50 2.59
C ASN A 47 -16.92 -0.14 1.19
N ILE A 48 -16.16 0.95 1.07
CA ILE A 48 -15.53 1.37 -0.19
C ILE A 48 -14.41 0.38 -0.54
N PHE A 49 -13.60 0.03 0.46
CA PHE A 49 -12.51 -0.92 0.30
C PHE A 49 -13.01 -2.33 -0.06
N LEU A 50 -14.06 -2.81 0.60
CA LEU A 50 -14.74 -4.06 0.26
C LEU A 50 -15.23 -4.07 -1.18
N SER A 51 -15.95 -3.03 -1.59
CA SER A 51 -16.45 -2.91 -2.97
C SER A 51 -15.32 -2.93 -4.01
N ALA A 52 -14.18 -2.32 -3.67
CA ALA A 52 -12.99 -2.35 -4.51
C ALA A 52 -12.39 -3.76 -4.57
N LEU A 53 -12.18 -4.42 -3.42
CA LEU A 53 -11.65 -5.78 -3.35
C LEU A 53 -12.50 -6.77 -4.15
N ASP A 54 -13.83 -6.73 -4.01
CA ASP A 54 -14.73 -7.60 -4.76
C ASP A 54 -14.60 -7.38 -6.27
N TYR A 55 -14.59 -6.13 -6.73
CA TYR A 55 -14.37 -5.82 -8.15
C TYR A 55 -13.04 -6.37 -8.66
N TYR A 56 -11.93 -6.15 -7.94
CA TYR A 56 -10.61 -6.61 -8.39
C TYR A 56 -10.50 -8.12 -8.37
N LEU A 57 -11.16 -8.77 -7.41
CA LEU A 57 -11.17 -10.22 -7.31
C LEU A 57 -11.92 -10.83 -8.50
N GLU A 58 -13.10 -10.30 -8.83
CA GLU A 58 -13.94 -10.69 -9.96
C GLU A 58 -13.25 -10.45 -11.31
N GLU A 59 -12.55 -9.32 -11.45
CA GLU A 59 -11.83 -8.93 -12.68
C GLU A 59 -10.46 -9.62 -12.84
N GLY A 60 -10.13 -10.58 -11.97
CA GLY A 60 -8.93 -11.41 -12.11
C GLY A 60 -7.63 -10.70 -11.73
N PHE A 61 -7.66 -9.65 -10.90
CA PHE A 61 -6.45 -8.94 -10.47
C PHE A 61 -5.66 -9.73 -9.42
N VAL A 62 -4.36 -9.48 -9.40
CA VAL A 62 -3.47 -9.70 -8.25
C VAL A 62 -3.51 -8.46 -7.37
N ALA A 63 -3.90 -8.62 -6.11
CA ALA A 63 -3.90 -7.57 -5.11
C ALA A 63 -2.53 -7.47 -4.44
N VAL A 64 -1.92 -6.29 -4.52
CA VAL A 64 -0.67 -5.97 -3.84
C VAL A 64 -0.97 -4.95 -2.73
N GLU A 65 -0.80 -5.36 -1.47
CA GLU A 65 -0.83 -4.42 -0.35
C GLU A 65 0.57 -3.87 -0.12
N THR A 66 0.83 -2.66 -0.59
CA THR A 66 2.14 -1.98 -0.50
C THR A 66 2.37 -1.33 0.87
N GLY A 67 2.25 -2.12 1.93
CA GLY A 67 2.54 -1.73 3.31
C GLY A 67 1.45 -0.93 4.01
N ASP A 68 1.54 -0.93 5.34
CA ASP A 68 0.63 -0.26 6.27
C ASP A 68 -0.85 -0.65 6.05
N GLY A 69 -1.07 -1.96 5.86
CA GLY A 69 -2.41 -2.54 5.85
C GLY A 69 -3.06 -2.48 7.22
N GLU A 70 -2.31 -2.87 8.26
CA GLU A 70 -2.72 -2.91 9.66
C GLU A 70 -2.06 -1.80 10.48
N GLU A 71 -2.83 -1.15 11.34
CA GLU A 71 -2.34 -0.15 12.29
C GLU A 71 -1.78 -0.81 13.56
N LEU A 72 -0.74 -1.64 13.40
CA LEU A 72 -0.13 -2.38 14.53
C LEU A 72 0.69 -1.49 15.46
N TRP A 73 0.98 -0.24 15.08
CA TRP A 73 1.62 0.70 15.99
C TRP A 73 0.64 1.18 17.05
N GLU A 74 -0.60 1.52 16.68
CA GLU A 74 -1.63 1.89 17.67
C GLU A 74 -2.25 0.68 18.38
N HIS A 75 -2.42 -0.44 17.67
CA HIS A 75 -3.06 -1.65 18.18
C HIS A 75 -2.09 -2.84 18.22
N SER A 76 -1.70 -3.28 19.42
CA SER A 76 -0.68 -4.34 19.56
C SER A 76 -1.15 -5.76 19.21
N LYS A 77 -2.45 -5.96 19.02
CA LYS A 77 -3.05 -7.29 18.84
C LYS A 77 -3.85 -7.33 17.53
N PHE A 78 -3.30 -8.02 16.54
CA PHE A 78 -3.94 -8.22 15.24
C PHE A 78 -5.36 -8.79 15.35
N LYS A 79 -5.62 -9.71 16.28
CA LYS A 79 -6.96 -10.30 16.46
C LYS A 79 -8.10 -9.28 16.63
N HIS A 80 -7.82 -8.11 17.23
CA HIS A 80 -8.83 -7.06 17.38
C HIS A 80 -9.09 -6.36 16.04
N ILE A 81 -8.04 -6.15 15.25
CA ILE A 81 -8.14 -5.60 13.89
C ILE A 81 -8.90 -6.57 12.97
N ARG A 82 -8.55 -7.86 13.00
CA ARG A 82 -9.24 -8.90 12.24
C ARG A 82 -10.71 -9.02 12.62
N PHE A 83 -11.03 -8.95 13.91
CA PHE A 83 -12.41 -9.01 14.35
C PHE A 83 -13.20 -7.76 13.91
N ALA A 84 -12.61 -6.58 14.02
CA ALA A 84 -13.22 -5.30 13.66
C ALA A 84 -13.56 -5.19 12.17
N HIS A 85 -12.74 -5.78 11.30
CA HIS A 85 -12.89 -5.70 9.84
C HIS A 85 -13.00 -7.08 9.18
N SER A 86 -13.76 -8.00 9.77
CA SER A 86 -13.80 -9.41 9.36
C SER A 86 -14.03 -9.62 7.86
N GLU A 87 -15.01 -8.93 7.31
CA GLU A 87 -15.36 -9.00 5.88
C GLU A 87 -14.19 -8.62 4.97
N VAL A 88 -13.36 -7.65 5.39
CA VAL A 88 -12.19 -7.23 4.58
C VAL A 88 -11.17 -8.33 4.53
N TYR A 89 -10.92 -9.00 5.65
CA TYR A 89 -9.98 -10.10 5.70
C TYR A 89 -10.53 -11.35 5.00
N ASP A 90 -11.85 -11.56 4.99
CA ASP A 90 -12.46 -12.63 4.19
C ASP A 90 -12.30 -12.37 2.69
N ALA A 91 -12.44 -11.11 2.26
CA ALA A 91 -12.16 -10.72 0.88
C ALA A 91 -10.67 -10.89 0.53
N LEU A 92 -9.75 -10.46 1.40
CA LEU A 92 -8.31 -10.70 1.23
C LEU A 92 -7.97 -12.20 1.23
N LYS A 93 -8.65 -13.01 2.04
CA LYS A 93 -8.45 -14.47 2.07
C LYS A 93 -8.75 -15.09 0.72
N ARG A 94 -9.81 -14.64 0.05
CA ARG A 94 -10.13 -15.11 -1.32
C ARG A 94 -9.01 -14.80 -2.31
N PHE A 95 -8.35 -13.64 -2.23
CA PHE A 95 -7.15 -13.37 -3.02
C PHE A 95 -6.00 -14.31 -2.65
N HIS A 96 -5.79 -14.55 -1.37
CA HIS A 96 -4.73 -15.43 -0.88
C HIS A 96 -4.91 -16.87 -1.36
N ASP A 97 -6.11 -17.43 -1.20
CA ASP A 97 -6.45 -18.80 -1.60
C ASP A 97 -6.28 -19.01 -3.12
N ASP A 98 -6.51 -17.95 -3.90
CA ASP A 98 -6.29 -17.93 -5.35
C ASP A 98 -4.81 -17.68 -5.75
N ASN A 99 -3.88 -17.55 -4.80
CA ASN A 99 -2.48 -17.14 -5.01
C ASN A 99 -2.34 -15.77 -5.69
N ARG A 100 -3.29 -14.87 -5.43
CA ARG A 100 -3.40 -13.51 -5.98
C ARG A 100 -3.25 -12.40 -4.93
N LEU A 101 -2.75 -12.71 -3.74
CA LEU A 101 -2.40 -11.74 -2.72
C LEU A 101 -0.87 -11.62 -2.58
N ILE A 102 -0.33 -10.41 -2.72
CA ILE A 102 1.05 -10.09 -2.40
C ILE A 102 1.06 -9.03 -1.30
N LEU A 103 1.65 -9.39 -0.16
CA LEU A 103 1.74 -8.51 0.99
C LEU A 103 3.14 -7.92 1.11
N LEU A 104 3.24 -6.60 1.06
CA LEU A 104 4.45 -5.88 1.42
C LEU A 104 4.28 -5.27 2.80
N TYR A 105 5.33 -5.31 3.64
CA TYR A 105 5.28 -4.64 4.94
C TYR A 105 5.66 -3.15 4.84
N GLY A 106 4.97 -2.34 5.62
CA GLY A 106 5.26 -0.93 5.84
C GLY A 106 5.82 -0.69 7.23
N ASN A 107 5.89 0.58 7.64
CA ASN A 107 6.41 0.89 8.97
C ASN A 107 5.42 0.50 10.07
N HIS A 108 4.12 0.69 9.88
CA HIS A 108 3.08 0.40 10.89
C HIS A 108 2.90 -1.10 11.14
N ASN A 109 3.21 -1.94 10.15
CA ASN A 109 3.13 -3.39 10.26
C ASN A 109 4.47 -4.11 10.03
N MET A 110 5.58 -3.49 10.47
CA MET A 110 6.95 -4.04 10.36
C MET A 110 7.11 -5.45 10.98
N TYR A 111 6.24 -5.83 11.92
CA TYR A 111 6.22 -7.17 12.51
C TYR A 111 5.98 -8.29 11.49
N LEU A 112 5.33 -7.98 10.37
CA LEU A 112 5.07 -8.95 9.30
C LEU A 112 6.35 -9.48 8.64
N LYS A 113 7.48 -8.78 8.81
CA LYS A 113 8.79 -9.27 8.39
C LYS A 113 9.19 -10.59 9.07
N ASP A 114 8.66 -10.88 10.26
CA ASP A 114 8.99 -12.08 11.03
C ASP A 114 8.03 -13.22 10.69
N PRO A 115 8.48 -14.32 10.06
CA PRO A 115 7.62 -15.46 9.73
C PRO A 115 6.94 -16.06 10.96
N VAL A 116 7.59 -16.06 12.13
CA VAL A 116 7.01 -16.56 13.38
C VAL A 116 5.83 -15.69 13.82
N TYR A 117 5.90 -14.39 13.57
CA TYR A 117 4.79 -13.47 13.85
C TYR A 117 3.62 -13.72 12.89
N LEU A 118 3.90 -13.94 11.60
CA LEU A 118 2.87 -14.28 10.60
C LEU A 118 2.17 -15.59 10.96
N GLU A 119 2.91 -16.66 11.21
CA GLU A 119 2.35 -17.96 11.58
C GLU A 119 1.43 -17.84 12.81
N LYS A 120 1.88 -17.12 13.83
CA LYS A 120 1.14 -16.99 15.09
C LYS A 120 -0.14 -16.14 14.97
N ASN A 121 -0.19 -15.17 14.06
CA ASN A 121 -1.26 -14.16 14.06
C ASN A 121 -2.10 -14.15 12.78
N PHE A 122 -1.53 -14.52 11.63
CA PHE A 122 -2.15 -14.36 10.31
C PHE A 122 -2.55 -15.69 9.67
N TYR A 123 -2.03 -16.82 10.13
CA TYR A 123 -2.34 -18.11 9.50
C TYR A 123 -3.70 -18.65 9.94
N HIS A 124 -4.05 -18.47 11.21
CA HIS A 124 -5.29 -18.96 11.79
C HIS A 124 -5.92 -17.93 12.71
N PHE A 125 -7.24 -18.02 12.88
CA PHE A 125 -7.99 -17.27 13.88
C PHE A 125 -8.96 -18.21 14.61
N TYR A 126 -9.34 -17.83 15.82
CA TYR A 126 -10.38 -18.53 16.56
C TYR A 126 -11.73 -17.91 16.22
N ASP A 127 -12.66 -18.71 15.69
CA ASP A 127 -14.04 -18.30 15.46
C ASP A 127 -14.88 -18.63 16.70
N GLU A 128 -15.38 -17.58 17.36
CA GLU A 128 -16.20 -17.73 18.57
C GLU A 128 -17.57 -18.37 18.29
N TYR A 129 -18.06 -18.32 17.05
CA TYR A 129 -19.36 -18.92 16.70
C TYR A 129 -19.27 -20.44 16.49
N SER A 130 -18.27 -20.90 15.73
CA SER A 130 -18.02 -22.33 15.53
C SER A 130 -17.22 -22.97 16.67
N GLU A 131 -16.64 -22.17 17.56
CA GLU A 131 -15.75 -22.57 18.65
C GLU A 131 -14.47 -23.29 18.18
N GLU A 132 -14.05 -23.04 16.94
CA GLU A 132 -12.92 -23.71 16.28
C GLU A 132 -11.85 -22.73 15.77
N TYR A 133 -10.64 -23.24 15.51
CA TYR A 133 -9.61 -22.49 14.81
C TYR A 133 -9.81 -22.64 13.31
N CYS A 134 -10.05 -21.53 12.63
CA CYS A 134 -10.20 -21.45 11.19
C CYS A 134 -8.92 -20.93 10.54
N GLU A 135 -8.66 -21.40 9.32
CA GLU A 135 -7.60 -20.90 8.47
C GLU A 135 -7.90 -19.47 7.99
N LEU A 136 -6.89 -18.61 7.97
CA LEU A 136 -6.94 -17.27 7.42
C LEU A 136 -6.00 -17.12 6.22
N PHE A 137 -4.69 -17.06 6.46
CA PHE A 137 -3.68 -16.92 5.40
C PHE A 137 -2.55 -17.95 5.60
N GLU A 138 -2.88 -19.24 5.56
CA GLU A 138 -1.89 -20.31 5.77
C GLU A 138 -0.73 -20.21 4.78
N GLY A 139 0.51 -20.17 5.27
CA GLY A 139 1.69 -20.06 4.42
C GLY A 139 1.93 -18.66 3.84
N LEU A 140 1.21 -17.64 4.29
CA LEU A 140 1.45 -16.26 3.88
C LEU A 140 2.89 -15.83 4.15
N GLU A 141 3.48 -15.19 3.14
CA GLU A 141 4.77 -14.53 3.23
C GLU A 141 4.61 -13.02 3.02
N ALA A 142 5.29 -12.21 3.83
CA ALA A 142 5.36 -10.78 3.63
C ALA A 142 6.76 -10.39 3.12
N HIS A 143 6.79 -9.48 2.14
CA HIS A 143 8.03 -9.04 1.50
C HIS A 143 8.31 -7.56 1.76
N GLU A 144 9.57 -7.12 1.65
CA GLU A 144 9.89 -5.68 1.76
C GLU A 144 9.50 -4.90 0.51
N ALA A 145 9.62 -5.56 -0.64
CA ALA A 145 9.45 -4.98 -1.96
C ALA A 145 9.07 -6.04 -2.99
N LEU A 146 8.47 -5.58 -4.09
CA LEU A 146 8.11 -6.33 -5.27
C LEU A 146 8.76 -5.69 -6.50
N VAL A 147 9.36 -6.49 -7.36
CA VAL A 147 9.80 -6.08 -8.69
C VAL A 147 8.91 -6.76 -9.71
N LEU A 148 8.13 -5.95 -10.44
CA LEU A 148 7.46 -6.42 -11.64
C LEU A 148 8.41 -6.29 -12.82
N ARG A 149 8.72 -7.41 -13.48
CA ARG A 149 9.56 -7.45 -14.67
C ARG A 149 8.74 -7.82 -15.90
N HIS A 150 8.70 -6.94 -16.89
CA HIS A 150 7.95 -7.17 -18.12
C HIS A 150 8.61 -8.28 -18.94
N ARG A 151 7.84 -9.29 -19.37
CA ARG A 151 8.37 -10.50 -20.03
C ARG A 151 9.14 -10.20 -21.31
N GLU A 152 8.65 -9.28 -22.13
CA GLU A 152 9.21 -9.03 -23.47
C GLU A 152 10.29 -7.96 -23.48
N THR A 153 10.09 -6.89 -22.70
CA THR A 153 10.97 -5.71 -22.73
C THR A 153 12.05 -5.75 -21.64
N GLY A 154 11.88 -6.60 -20.62
CA GLY A 154 12.74 -6.60 -19.44
C GLY A 154 12.64 -5.33 -18.59
N GLN A 155 11.66 -4.46 -18.86
CA GLN A 155 11.41 -3.27 -18.05
C GLN A 155 11.04 -3.70 -16.63
N GLU A 156 11.61 -3.02 -15.63
CA GLU A 156 11.38 -3.30 -14.22
C GLU A 156 10.65 -2.13 -13.56
N ILE A 157 9.70 -2.49 -12.69
CA ILE A 157 8.96 -1.57 -11.82
C ILE A 157 9.20 -2.04 -10.39
N LEU A 158 9.72 -1.16 -9.54
CA LEU A 158 9.85 -1.43 -8.11
C LEU A 158 8.61 -0.91 -7.38
N ALA A 159 7.96 -1.79 -6.62
CA ALA A 159 6.90 -1.45 -5.68
C ALA A 159 7.37 -1.72 -4.25
N LEU A 160 7.21 -0.75 -3.36
CA LEU A 160 7.54 -0.84 -1.94
C LEU A 160 6.70 0.14 -1.15
N HIS A 161 6.67 0.04 0.18
CA HIS A 161 5.86 0.94 0.97
C HIS A 161 6.33 2.41 0.88
N GLY A 162 7.63 2.64 1.06
CA GLY A 162 8.24 3.98 0.97
C GLY A 162 8.88 4.47 2.27
N HIS A 163 8.69 3.77 3.40
CA HIS A 163 9.38 4.11 4.63
C HIS A 163 10.90 3.92 4.52
N GLN A 164 11.38 3.12 3.56
CA GLN A 164 12.81 2.83 3.34
C GLN A 164 13.61 4.12 3.19
N GLY A 165 14.52 4.38 4.15
CA GLY A 165 15.32 5.59 4.20
C GLY A 165 14.70 6.80 4.91
N ASP A 166 13.50 6.69 5.49
CA ASP A 166 12.98 7.62 6.49
C ASP A 166 13.48 7.21 7.87
N PHE A 167 14.51 7.89 8.36
CA PHE A 167 15.22 7.58 9.61
C PHE A 167 14.30 7.21 10.79
N MET A 168 13.23 7.98 11.03
CA MET A 168 12.34 7.76 12.16
C MET A 168 11.45 6.54 11.97
N ASN A 169 10.99 6.29 10.75
CA ASN A 169 10.03 5.23 10.44
C ASN A 169 10.70 3.91 10.00
N ASP A 170 11.97 3.94 9.60
CA ASP A 170 12.77 2.78 9.20
C ASP A 170 13.70 2.34 10.33
N GLN A 171 14.55 3.23 10.86
CA GLN A 171 15.63 2.84 11.79
C GLN A 171 15.23 2.93 13.26
N ILE A 172 14.43 3.93 13.64
CA ILE A 172 14.01 4.17 15.03
C ILE A 172 12.50 3.89 15.20
N TRP A 173 11.96 3.01 14.36
CA TRP A 173 10.53 2.72 14.28
C TRP A 173 9.93 2.26 15.62
N ARG A 174 10.71 1.57 16.48
CA ARG A 174 10.25 1.13 17.81
C ARG A 174 9.95 2.31 18.75
N PHE A 175 10.76 3.37 18.74
CA PHE A 175 10.44 4.55 19.56
C PHE A 175 9.29 5.36 18.96
N SER A 176 9.25 5.49 17.64
CA SER A 176 8.12 6.13 16.94
C SER A 176 6.79 5.43 17.22
N MET A 177 6.78 4.10 17.21
CA MET A 177 5.65 3.26 17.59
C MET A 177 5.26 3.46 19.07
N LEU A 178 6.20 3.41 20.00
CA LEU A 178 5.90 3.62 21.44
C LEU A 178 5.31 5.01 21.68
N ALA A 179 5.87 6.05 21.05
CA ALA A 179 5.32 7.40 21.13
C ALA A 179 3.92 7.46 20.51
N LEU A 180 3.69 6.79 19.38
CA LEU A 180 2.37 6.75 18.75
C LEU A 180 1.35 6.08 19.66
N ARG A 181 1.64 4.85 20.09
CA ARG A 181 0.76 3.99 20.90
C ARG A 181 0.35 4.61 22.23
N TYR A 182 1.30 5.15 22.97
CA TYR A 182 1.09 5.58 24.36
C TYR A 182 0.85 7.07 24.52
N PHE A 183 1.16 7.89 23.52
CA PHE A 183 0.97 9.33 23.59
C PHE A 183 0.07 9.84 22.46
N TRP A 184 0.47 9.68 21.20
CA TRP A 184 -0.23 10.34 20.09
C TRP A 184 -1.63 9.79 19.83
N ARG A 185 -1.89 8.51 20.08
CA ARG A 185 -3.24 7.92 19.98
C ARG A 185 -4.26 8.67 20.84
N PHE A 186 -3.87 9.04 22.07
CA PHE A 186 -4.73 9.84 22.94
C PHE A 186 -4.86 11.29 22.46
N MET A 187 -3.78 11.86 21.94
CA MET A 187 -3.77 13.21 21.39
C MET A 187 -4.64 13.34 20.11
N HIS A 188 -4.73 12.29 19.30
CA HIS A 188 -5.61 12.26 18.12
C HIS A 188 -7.09 12.32 18.50
N MET A 189 -7.50 11.62 19.55
CA MET A 189 -8.88 11.68 20.05
C MET A 189 -9.31 13.10 20.45
N ILE A 190 -8.37 13.94 20.86
CA ILE A 190 -8.62 15.35 21.21
C ILE A 190 -8.20 16.34 20.09
N GLY A 191 -7.93 15.84 18.88
CA GLY A 191 -7.76 16.65 17.66
C GLY A 191 -6.33 17.08 17.31
N PHE A 192 -5.32 16.66 18.07
CA PHE A 192 -3.91 16.94 17.74
C PHE A 192 -3.35 15.93 16.74
N ARG A 193 -2.39 16.34 15.91
CA ARG A 193 -1.81 15.51 14.83
C ARG A 193 -0.36 15.16 15.13
N ASN A 194 0.04 13.93 14.81
CA ASN A 194 1.43 13.48 14.97
C ASN A 194 2.34 14.14 13.91
N PRO A 195 3.33 14.97 14.30
CA PRO A 195 4.23 15.67 13.37
C PRO A 195 5.25 14.75 12.68
N ALA A 196 5.46 13.53 13.21
CA ALA A 196 6.39 12.55 12.64
C ALA A 196 5.83 11.81 11.42
N SER A 197 4.50 11.83 11.22
CA SER A 197 3.83 11.22 10.07
C SER A 197 4.12 12.03 8.78
N PRO A 198 4.71 11.41 7.74
CA PRO A 198 4.92 12.06 6.45
C PRO A 198 3.62 12.54 5.81
N ALA A 199 2.52 11.79 5.99
CA ALA A 199 1.20 12.13 5.48
C ALA A 199 0.66 13.47 6.02
N LYS A 200 1.08 13.90 7.22
CA LYS A 200 0.62 15.14 7.86
C LYS A 200 1.66 16.26 7.81
N ASN A 201 2.89 16.00 7.37
CA ASN A 201 3.99 16.98 7.32
C ASN A 201 4.51 17.20 5.88
N VAL A 202 4.09 18.30 5.27
CA VAL A 202 4.39 18.65 3.86
C VAL A 202 5.89 18.75 3.59
N HIS A 203 6.69 19.30 4.50
CA HIS A 203 8.14 19.42 4.31
C HIS A 203 8.83 18.05 4.32
N LYS A 204 8.42 17.15 5.22
CA LYS A 204 8.95 15.79 5.31
C LYS A 204 8.57 14.98 4.07
N MET A 205 7.30 15.02 3.66
CA MET A 205 6.80 14.41 2.43
C MET A 205 7.64 14.85 1.21
N HIS A 206 7.81 16.15 0.98
CA HIS A 206 8.59 16.63 -0.15
C HIS A 206 10.07 16.22 -0.09
N LYS A 207 10.65 16.10 1.11
CA LYS A 207 12.02 15.60 1.26
C LYS A 207 12.13 14.13 0.84
N ILE A 208 11.17 13.31 1.25
CA ILE A 208 11.08 11.89 0.90
C ILE A 208 10.90 11.73 -0.62
N GLU A 209 9.92 12.41 -1.22
CA GLU A 209 9.68 12.33 -2.67
C GLU A 209 10.88 12.79 -3.51
N ARG A 210 11.63 13.80 -3.05
CA ARG A 210 12.87 14.22 -3.72
C ARG A 210 13.95 13.13 -3.69
N ASN A 211 14.03 12.36 -2.61
CA ASN A 211 15.00 11.27 -2.53
C ASN A 211 14.61 10.10 -3.45
N TYR A 212 13.32 9.80 -3.58
CA TYR A 212 12.82 8.84 -4.57
C TYR A 212 13.18 9.25 -5.99
N ASN A 213 12.92 10.51 -6.37
CA ASN A 213 13.29 11.03 -7.67
C ASN A 213 14.81 10.89 -7.94
N LYS A 214 15.65 11.16 -6.94
CA LYS A 214 17.11 10.95 -7.07
C LYS A 214 17.47 9.49 -7.29
N TRP A 215 16.80 8.57 -6.61
CA TRP A 215 17.01 7.13 -6.80
C TRP A 215 16.55 6.70 -8.20
N ILE A 216 15.36 7.10 -8.64
CA ILE A 216 14.82 6.82 -9.98
C ILE A 216 15.73 7.35 -11.08
N ALA A 217 16.23 8.58 -10.96
CA ALA A 217 17.15 9.17 -11.94
C ALA A 217 18.46 8.37 -12.05
N ARG A 218 18.97 7.87 -10.91
CA ARG A 218 20.21 7.10 -10.83
C ARG A 218 20.05 5.67 -11.35
N HIS A 219 19.01 4.97 -10.92
CA HIS A 219 18.80 3.54 -11.20
C HIS A 219 17.90 3.29 -12.41
N ARG A 220 17.31 4.36 -12.98
CA ARG A 220 16.49 4.34 -14.20
C ARG A 220 15.34 3.34 -14.12
N MET A 221 14.64 3.33 -12.99
CA MET A 221 13.59 2.37 -12.67
C MET A 221 12.32 3.07 -12.20
N MET A 222 11.16 2.62 -12.68
CA MET A 222 9.87 3.11 -12.19
C MET A 222 9.70 2.71 -10.72
N LEU A 223 9.10 3.60 -9.92
CA LEU A 223 8.84 3.37 -8.51
C LEU A 223 7.36 3.61 -8.17
N ILE A 224 6.73 2.63 -7.52
CA ILE A 224 5.37 2.72 -6.94
C ILE A 224 5.49 2.66 -5.41
N CYS A 225 4.98 3.68 -4.72
CA CYS A 225 4.98 3.77 -3.25
C CYS A 225 3.59 4.03 -2.65
N GLY A 226 3.50 3.90 -1.32
CA GLY A 226 2.47 4.49 -0.46
C GLY A 226 3.10 5.54 0.48
N HIS A 227 2.93 5.39 1.79
CA HIS A 227 3.63 6.06 2.91
C HIS A 227 3.41 7.58 3.06
N THR A 228 3.40 8.34 1.96
CA THR A 228 3.13 9.78 1.98
C THR A 228 1.64 10.11 1.93
N HIS A 229 0.78 9.09 1.71
CA HIS A 229 -0.68 9.20 1.55
C HIS A 229 -1.12 10.17 0.44
N ARG A 230 -0.21 10.55 -0.46
CA ARG A 230 -0.47 11.52 -1.52
C ARG A 230 -0.47 10.80 -2.86
N PRO A 231 -1.66 10.49 -3.42
CA PRO A 231 -1.74 9.89 -4.75
C PRO A 231 -0.93 10.71 -5.75
N LYS A 232 -0.08 10.03 -6.51
CA LYS A 232 0.80 10.68 -7.48
C LYS A 232 0.89 9.87 -8.75
N PHE A 233 0.69 10.57 -9.84
CA PHE A 233 0.86 10.06 -11.19
C PHE A 233 1.75 11.07 -11.93
N PRO A 234 2.93 10.66 -12.44
CA PRO A 234 3.92 11.56 -13.02
C PRO A 234 3.37 12.24 -14.27
N LYS A 235 3.59 13.56 -14.36
CA LYS A 235 3.25 14.34 -15.55
C LYS A 235 4.27 14.10 -16.66
N HIS A 236 3.96 14.58 -17.85
CA HIS A 236 4.92 14.56 -18.96
C HIS A 236 6.23 15.26 -18.58
N GLY A 237 7.36 14.59 -18.79
CA GLY A 237 8.69 15.08 -18.44
C GLY A 237 9.11 14.85 -16.98
N GLU A 238 8.22 14.37 -16.10
CA GLU A 238 8.60 13.99 -14.75
C GLU A 238 9.14 12.56 -14.69
N LEU A 239 9.98 12.29 -13.69
CA LEU A 239 10.47 10.94 -13.42
C LEU A 239 9.30 10.01 -13.01
N PRO A 240 9.38 8.71 -13.34
CA PRO A 240 8.32 7.72 -13.14
C PRO A 240 8.12 7.32 -11.67
N TYR A 241 7.79 8.29 -10.82
CA TYR A 241 7.39 8.09 -9.44
C TYR A 241 5.87 8.12 -9.32
N PHE A 242 5.31 7.00 -8.89
CA PHE A 242 3.89 6.78 -8.64
C PHE A 242 3.64 6.60 -7.15
N ASN A 243 2.46 7.03 -6.72
CA ASN A 243 1.99 6.79 -5.38
C ASN A 243 0.52 6.38 -5.39
N SER A 244 0.20 5.24 -4.77
CA SER A 244 -1.17 4.70 -4.68
C SER A 244 -2.08 5.50 -3.76
N GLY A 245 -1.53 6.35 -2.90
CA GLY A 245 -2.26 7.21 -1.99
C GLY A 245 -2.52 6.53 -0.65
N CYS A 246 -3.78 6.39 -0.24
CA CYS A 246 -4.11 5.72 1.02
C CYS A 246 -5.55 5.20 1.08
N GLY A 247 -5.80 4.26 1.99
CA GLY A 247 -7.13 3.75 2.32
C GLY A 247 -7.90 4.57 3.36
N VAL A 248 -7.28 5.58 3.97
CA VAL A 248 -7.87 6.38 5.06
C VAL A 248 -8.34 7.78 4.66
N HIS A 249 -8.26 8.14 3.37
CA HIS A 249 -8.66 9.48 2.94
C HIS A 249 -10.17 9.71 3.15
N THR A 250 -10.55 10.93 3.57
CA THR A 250 -11.92 11.21 4.07
C THR A 250 -13.02 11.11 3.02
N LYS A 251 -12.67 11.04 1.73
CA LYS A 251 -13.62 10.99 0.60
C LYS A 251 -13.66 9.65 -0.13
N GLY A 252 -12.88 8.66 0.34
CA GLY A 252 -12.72 7.37 -0.30
C GLY A 252 -11.26 6.94 -0.35
N ILE A 253 -10.97 5.95 -1.19
CA ILE A 253 -9.64 5.33 -1.28
C ILE A 253 -9.06 5.53 -2.69
N SER A 254 -7.76 5.36 -2.82
CA SER A 254 -7.06 5.39 -4.10
C SER A 254 -6.13 4.18 -4.25
N CYS A 255 -5.85 3.82 -5.49
CA CYS A 255 -4.94 2.72 -5.83
C CYS A 255 -4.29 2.97 -7.19
N ILE A 256 -3.18 2.28 -7.44
CA ILE A 256 -2.60 2.17 -8.78
C ILE A 256 -3.06 0.84 -9.38
N GLU A 257 -3.42 0.86 -10.65
CA GLU A 257 -3.69 -0.36 -11.42
C GLU A 257 -2.67 -0.50 -12.53
N ILE A 258 -2.25 -1.74 -12.81
CA ILE A 258 -1.56 -2.12 -14.03
C ILE A 258 -2.42 -3.18 -14.72
N VAL A 259 -2.90 -2.87 -15.92
CA VAL A 259 -3.76 -3.76 -16.73
C VAL A 259 -3.52 -3.46 -18.21
N ASN A 260 -3.48 -4.49 -19.06
CA ASN A 260 -3.26 -4.34 -20.51
C ASN A 260 -1.97 -3.56 -20.86
N ASN A 261 -0.89 -3.77 -20.09
CA ASN A 261 0.36 -2.99 -20.19
C ASN A 261 0.19 -1.46 -19.97
N GLU A 262 -0.90 -1.04 -19.34
CA GLU A 262 -1.18 0.35 -19.00
C GLU A 262 -1.21 0.53 -17.48
N ILE A 263 -0.76 1.70 -17.02
CA ILE A 263 -0.83 2.12 -15.61
C ILE A 263 -1.89 3.21 -15.43
N LEU A 264 -2.69 3.08 -14.37
CA LEU A 264 -3.77 3.99 -14.01
C LEU A 264 -3.67 4.40 -12.55
N LEU A 265 -4.09 5.63 -12.24
CA LEU A 265 -4.44 6.03 -10.88
C LEU A 265 -5.95 6.10 -10.76
N VAL A 266 -6.50 5.32 -9.85
CA VAL A 266 -7.92 5.13 -9.67
C VAL A 266 -8.33 5.52 -8.26
N GLU A 267 -9.51 6.13 -8.14
CA GLU A 267 -10.16 6.44 -6.88
C GLU A 267 -11.50 5.71 -6.77
N TRP A 268 -11.80 5.23 -5.57
CA TRP A 268 -13.09 4.66 -5.23
C TRP A 268 -13.76 5.55 -4.20
N ARG A 269 -14.99 5.99 -4.48
CA ARG A 269 -15.70 6.97 -3.65
C ARG A 269 -17.19 6.69 -3.58
N ILE A 270 -17.83 7.18 -2.52
CA ILE A 270 -19.29 7.20 -2.45
C ILE A 270 -19.80 8.38 -3.28
N ARG A 271 -20.72 8.10 -4.20
CA ARG A 271 -21.46 9.07 -5.00
C ARG A 271 -22.95 8.92 -4.73
N THR A 272 -23.68 10.02 -4.85
CA THR A 272 -25.13 10.05 -4.69
C THR A 272 -25.79 10.13 -6.06
N ALA A 273 -26.61 9.15 -6.38
CA ALA A 273 -27.45 9.16 -7.57
C ALA A 273 -28.58 10.19 -7.44
N ARG A 274 -29.24 10.54 -8.55
CA ARG A 274 -30.31 11.57 -8.58
C ARG A 274 -31.52 11.22 -7.71
N ASP A 275 -31.74 9.93 -7.45
CA ASP A 275 -32.79 9.39 -6.60
C ASP A 275 -32.41 9.32 -5.11
N GLY A 276 -31.19 9.76 -4.74
CA GLY A 276 -30.69 9.76 -3.37
C GLY A 276 -29.96 8.47 -2.96
N ILE A 277 -29.86 7.46 -3.84
CA ILE A 277 -29.13 6.22 -3.54
C ILE A 277 -27.62 6.50 -3.51
N LEU A 278 -26.95 6.03 -2.45
CA LEU A 278 -25.50 6.06 -2.36
C LEU A 278 -24.90 4.84 -3.05
N ARG A 279 -23.89 5.05 -3.89
CA ARG A 279 -23.16 4.00 -4.61
C ARG A 279 -21.67 4.20 -4.45
N VAL A 280 -20.94 3.10 -4.33
CA VAL A 280 -19.48 3.12 -4.44
C VAL A 280 -19.13 3.06 -5.93
N GLU A 281 -18.38 4.05 -6.41
CA GLU A 281 -18.01 4.17 -7.82
C GLU A 281 -16.49 4.22 -7.97
N ARG A 282 -16.00 3.49 -8.99
CA ARG A 282 -14.61 3.51 -9.47
C ARG A 282 -14.43 4.64 -10.49
N GLU A 283 -13.49 5.54 -10.26
CA GLU A 283 -13.17 6.67 -11.13
C GLU A 283 -11.68 6.65 -11.51
N ILE A 284 -11.39 6.72 -12.81
CA ILE A 284 -10.01 6.88 -13.31
C ILE A 284 -9.63 8.36 -13.15
N VAL A 285 -8.70 8.64 -12.24
CA VAL A 285 -8.22 10.00 -11.96
C VAL A 285 -7.16 10.43 -12.98
N ARG A 286 -6.26 9.51 -13.32
CA ARG A 286 -5.19 9.68 -14.31
C ARG A 286 -4.90 8.37 -15.04
N GLY A 287 -4.44 8.49 -16.27
CA GLY A 287 -4.25 7.37 -17.18
C GLY A 287 -5.50 7.09 -18.03
N PRO A 288 -5.54 5.95 -18.73
CA PRO A 288 -4.45 4.99 -18.87
C PRO A 288 -3.22 5.56 -19.59
N GLN A 289 -2.04 5.05 -19.28
CA GLN A 289 -0.79 5.32 -20.00
C GLN A 289 0.00 4.02 -20.13
N ALA A 290 0.57 3.75 -21.31
CA ALA A 290 1.45 2.59 -21.50
C ALA A 290 2.62 2.62 -20.50
N VAL A 291 2.86 1.49 -19.83
CA VAL A 291 3.97 1.30 -18.87
C VAL A 291 5.33 1.56 -19.54
N GLU A 292 5.47 1.19 -20.81
CA GLU A 292 6.70 1.39 -21.61
C GLU A 292 7.11 2.86 -21.73
N LYS A 293 6.16 3.80 -21.66
CA LYS A 293 6.46 5.25 -21.69
C LYS A 293 7.39 5.69 -20.57
N TYR A 294 7.45 4.90 -19.50
CA TYR A 294 8.23 5.16 -18.31
C TYR A 294 9.51 4.29 -18.23
N ASP A 295 9.87 3.60 -19.32
CA ASP A 295 11.14 2.89 -19.42
C ASP A 295 12.30 3.87 -19.67
N LEU A 296 12.95 4.28 -18.58
CA LEU A 296 14.10 5.18 -18.62
C LEU A 296 15.35 4.56 -19.24
N LYS A 297 15.40 3.24 -19.45
CA LYS A 297 16.52 2.59 -20.14
C LYS A 297 16.39 2.77 -21.66
N LYS A 298 15.17 2.87 -22.18
CA LYS A 298 14.87 3.12 -23.60
C LYS A 298 14.85 4.60 -23.98
N TYR A 299 14.35 5.47 -23.09
CA TYR A 299 14.17 6.90 -23.39
C TYR A 299 15.09 7.77 -22.53
N GLN A 300 16.04 8.47 -23.16
CA GLN A 300 16.84 9.50 -22.48
C GLN A 300 15.91 10.66 -22.08
N PHE A 301 15.54 10.74 -20.79
CA PHE A 301 14.99 11.98 -20.26
C PHE A 301 16.14 12.97 -20.12
N ASN A 302 16.04 14.12 -20.80
CA ASN A 302 16.98 15.22 -20.61
C ASN A 302 17.03 15.58 -19.12
N GLU A 303 18.22 15.50 -18.53
CA GLU A 303 18.45 15.85 -17.13
C GLU A 303 17.94 17.27 -16.89
N VAL A 304 16.94 17.41 -16.02
CA VAL A 304 16.57 18.72 -15.47
C VAL A 304 17.60 19.01 -14.38
N VAL A 305 18.53 19.92 -14.72
CA VAL A 305 19.62 20.44 -13.87
C VAL A 305 19.07 21.10 -12.60
#